data_AF-A0A962QY67-F1
#
_entry.id   AF-A0A962QY67-F1
#
_cell.length_a   1.000
_cell.length_b   1.000
_cell.length_c   1.000
_cell.angle_alpha   90.00
_cell.angle_beta   90.00
_cell.angle_gamma   90.00
#
_symmetry.space_group_name_H-M   'P 1'
#
loop_
_entity.id
_entity.type
_entity.pdbx_description
1 polymer ?
#
loop_
_entity_poly.entity_id
_entity_poly.type
_entity_poly.pdbx_seq_one_letter_code
_entity_poly.pdbx_strand_id
1 'polypeptide(L)'
;MHKIAYWIILGCAAAITTGCGDNSSNAVAQVGPPGPEAPPEPEPPPPLNCDPLTPSYCGFPFPNDYWTEADPESVTGLRLALPQVIMPSTVDGEQSSPGAFNEMDGFSPGVAAMTHFPGATVTGLATPDTIASSLLPQSPTVILNTASGDRLAHWVDLDEYVVQARARIDAGERRPQFGLDRDPDELRQEQALMLRPAIRPEDATRYIVAIRNVVDAGGQVLEPSPGFRALRDGLPSDDPIIESRRAHFEEIFAVLEAQGIARDELQLAWDFTTASRANNTGAMLHMRDEALQAAPEGVPYTVELVEEGLGDGMACRLEVTFDMPLYMTKGESGGLLNLGEDGLPEQNGSFAYAAALVVPMSAQTDPAPLVAFGHGQLGAKEQVLGFQPIAAAQNLATFALDWKGFAADDVGTVVGALTGGDLATFRAVPERMHQGFLNFLLAMRTLSVAADGGPSTPLNEALNRDCGGAVLDGSRRYYFGGSQGGILGASLMALT
;
A
#
# COMPACT_ATOMS: atom_id res chain seq x y z
N MET A 1 16.01 14.62 -40.53
CA MET A 1 14.56 14.85 -40.39
C MET A 1 14.05 13.75 -39.47
N HIS A 2 13.38 13.97 -38.33
CA HIS A 2 13.09 15.22 -37.60
C HIS A 2 13.61 15.11 -36.14
N LYS A 3 13.83 16.26 -35.49
CA LYS A 3 13.96 16.38 -34.03
C LYS A 3 12.67 17.00 -33.50
N ILE A 4 12.07 16.44 -32.46
CA ILE A 4 11.03 17.05 -31.60
C ILE A 4 11.37 16.54 -30.18
N ALA A 5 12.14 17.27 -29.37
CA ALA A 5 11.82 18.50 -28.62
C ALA A 5 11.32 18.19 -27.18
N TYR A 6 12.27 18.12 -26.25
CA TYR A 6 12.06 18.23 -24.79
C TYR A 6 11.94 19.71 -24.41
N TRP A 7 11.08 20.07 -23.45
CA TRP A 7 11.08 21.39 -22.80
C TRP A 7 10.60 21.39 -21.33
N ILE A 8 11.48 21.87 -20.45
CA ILE A 8 11.30 22.37 -19.06
C ILE A 8 12.61 23.15 -18.73
N ILE A 9 12.76 24.12 -17.80
CA ILE A 9 11.90 24.74 -16.76
C ILE A 9 12.16 26.27 -16.78
N LEU A 10 11.17 27.14 -16.54
CA LEU A 10 11.37 28.52 -16.01
C LEU A 10 10.02 29.10 -15.55
N GLY A 11 9.84 29.71 -14.37
CA GLY A 11 10.74 29.86 -13.22
C GLY A 11 10.23 30.99 -12.32
N CYS A 12 10.37 30.89 -10.98
CA CYS A 12 9.98 31.94 -10.03
C CYS A 12 11.00 32.09 -8.90
N ALA A 13 11.29 33.33 -8.52
CA ALA A 13 12.10 33.68 -7.35
C ALA A 13 11.68 35.06 -6.83
N ALA A 14 11.33 35.16 -5.54
CA ALA A 14 11.56 36.35 -4.69
C ALA A 14 11.17 36.10 -3.21
N ALA A 15 12.11 36.47 -2.34
CA ALA A 15 12.13 36.43 -0.88
C ALA A 15 10.87 36.83 -0.08
N ILE A 16 10.80 36.27 1.14
CA ILE A 16 10.02 36.77 2.30
C ILE A 16 11.02 37.14 3.42
N THR A 17 10.72 38.15 4.25
CA THR A 17 11.58 38.59 5.34
C THR A 17 10.89 38.71 6.71
N THR A 18 11.55 38.12 7.72
CA THR A 18 11.63 38.50 9.15
C THR A 18 10.40 38.44 10.08
N GLY A 19 10.61 37.79 11.23
CA GLY A 19 9.83 37.97 12.47
C GLY A 19 10.31 37.04 13.61
N CYS A 20 11.13 37.55 14.54
CA CYS A 20 11.66 36.78 15.69
C CYS A 20 10.83 36.97 16.97
N GLY A 21 10.96 36.04 17.93
CA GLY A 21 10.44 36.23 19.30
C GLY A 21 10.83 35.10 20.27
N ASP A 22 11.84 35.35 21.11
CA ASP A 22 12.22 34.48 22.25
C ASP A 22 11.23 34.60 23.43
N ASN A 23 11.07 33.57 24.28
CA ASN A 23 11.90 33.41 25.49
C ASN A 23 11.42 32.26 26.42
N SER A 24 12.34 31.81 27.27
CA SER A 24 12.29 30.68 28.21
C SER A 24 11.61 30.96 29.56
N SER A 25 11.24 29.89 30.30
CA SER A 25 11.63 29.72 31.72
C SER A 25 11.21 28.35 32.29
N ASN A 26 12.07 27.78 33.16
CA ASN A 26 11.86 26.51 33.87
C ASN A 26 11.24 26.72 35.26
N ALA A 27 10.48 25.73 35.75
CA ALA A 27 10.21 25.54 37.18
C ALA A 27 10.17 24.05 37.53
N VAL A 28 10.76 23.66 38.66
CA VAL A 28 10.87 22.28 39.15
C VAL A 28 10.08 22.14 40.45
N ALA A 29 9.39 21.02 40.65
CA ALA A 29 8.71 20.67 41.91
C ALA A 29 9.10 19.25 42.36
N GLN A 30 9.17 19.03 43.68
CA GLN A 30 9.58 17.77 44.30
C GLN A 30 8.39 16.85 44.63
N VAL A 31 8.65 15.53 44.70
CA VAL A 31 7.66 14.46 44.90
C VAL A 31 7.82 13.82 46.30
N GLY A 32 6.70 13.38 46.90
CA GLY A 32 6.66 12.67 48.19
C GLY A 32 6.66 11.13 48.06
N PRO A 33 6.63 10.38 49.19
CA PRO A 33 6.75 8.92 49.18
C PRO A 33 5.48 8.20 48.67
N PRO A 34 5.61 6.98 48.08
CA PRO A 34 4.54 6.34 47.33
C PRO A 34 3.49 5.61 48.19
N GLY A 35 2.28 5.51 47.62
CA GLY A 35 1.15 4.71 48.11
C GLY A 35 1.03 3.34 47.40
N PRO A 36 -0.12 2.64 47.52
CA PRO A 36 -0.30 1.30 46.99
C PRO A 36 -0.28 1.23 45.45
N GLU A 37 0.15 0.08 44.95
CA GLU A 37 0.49 -0.21 43.55
C GLU A 37 -0.71 -0.02 42.59
N ALA A 38 -0.47 0.70 41.50
CA ALA A 38 -1.46 1.06 40.48
C ALA A 38 -1.62 -0.05 39.43
N PRO A 39 -2.72 -0.07 38.64
CA PRO A 39 -2.73 -0.81 37.36
C PRO A 39 -1.52 -0.37 36.50
N PRO A 40 -1.03 -1.23 35.58
CA PRO A 40 0.11 -0.89 34.73
C PRO A 40 -0.14 0.46 34.07
N GLU A 41 0.81 1.39 34.25
CA GLU A 41 0.68 2.73 33.70
C GLU A 41 0.61 2.63 32.17
N PRO A 42 -0.23 3.44 31.49
CA PRO A 42 -0.17 3.52 30.04
C PRO A 42 1.26 3.90 29.65
N GLU A 43 1.84 3.16 28.69
CA GLU A 43 3.23 3.40 28.29
C GLU A 43 3.39 4.88 27.87
N PRO A 44 4.43 5.58 28.38
CA PRO A 44 4.62 6.97 28.03
C PRO A 44 4.82 7.09 26.52
N PRO A 45 4.26 8.13 25.87
CA PRO A 45 4.38 8.29 24.42
C PRO A 45 5.86 8.31 24.03
N PRO A 46 6.24 7.65 22.92
CA PRO A 46 7.63 7.50 22.54
C PRO A 46 8.25 8.89 22.40
N PRO A 47 9.34 9.22 23.13
CA PRO A 47 10.00 10.52 23.00
C PRO A 47 10.45 10.75 21.55
N LEU A 48 10.57 12.02 21.16
CA LEU A 48 10.93 12.52 19.82
C LEU A 48 12.32 12.09 19.30
N ASN A 49 12.99 11.16 19.97
CA ASN A 49 14.26 10.57 19.57
C ASN A 49 14.03 9.27 18.78
N CYS A 50 15.04 8.85 18.00
CA CYS A 50 15.03 7.54 17.33
C CYS A 50 14.84 6.38 18.33
N ASP A 51 14.31 5.25 17.87
CA ASP A 51 14.34 4.00 18.65
C ASP A 51 15.83 3.59 18.90
N PRO A 52 16.27 3.44 20.17
CA PRO A 52 17.66 3.09 20.52
C PRO A 52 18.06 1.67 20.09
N LEU A 53 17.12 0.83 19.63
CA LEU A 53 17.42 -0.45 19.00
C LEU A 53 18.25 -0.28 17.72
N THR A 54 17.91 0.70 16.88
CA THR A 54 18.62 0.97 15.61
C THR A 54 18.79 2.47 15.39
N PRO A 55 19.66 3.14 16.18
CA PRO A 55 19.69 4.60 16.30
C PRO A 55 20.22 5.36 15.07
N SER A 56 20.48 4.67 13.96
CA SER A 56 21.00 5.24 12.72
C SER A 56 19.93 5.91 11.86
N TYR A 57 18.69 5.41 11.91
CA TYR A 57 17.53 6.00 11.24
C TYR A 57 16.30 5.83 12.13
N CYS A 58 15.65 6.93 12.51
CA CYS A 58 14.64 6.89 13.57
C CYS A 58 13.44 5.97 13.29
N GLY A 59 13.06 5.78 12.02
CA GLY A 59 11.94 4.92 11.67
C GLY A 59 12.20 3.42 11.80
N PHE A 60 13.47 2.99 11.95
CA PHE A 60 13.79 1.58 12.15
C PHE A 60 13.83 1.20 13.65
N PRO A 61 13.62 -0.10 13.97
CA PRO A 61 13.08 -1.12 13.06
C PRO A 61 11.61 -0.81 12.72
N PHE A 62 11.14 -1.28 11.57
CA PHE A 62 9.79 -1.02 11.05
C PHE A 62 9.17 -2.28 10.42
N PRO A 63 7.88 -2.56 10.59
CA PRO A 63 6.97 -2.01 11.60
C PRO A 63 7.44 -2.34 13.03
N ASN A 64 6.96 -1.60 14.03
CA ASN A 64 7.43 -1.69 15.42
C ASN A 64 6.39 -1.08 16.38
N ASP A 65 5.89 -1.86 17.34
CA ASP A 65 4.82 -1.43 18.25
C ASP A 65 5.23 -0.30 19.22
N TYR A 66 6.52 0.03 19.31
CA TYR A 66 6.99 1.27 19.95
C TYR A 66 6.39 2.55 19.33
N TRP A 67 5.89 2.48 18.09
CA TRP A 67 5.16 3.56 17.42
C TRP A 67 3.64 3.36 17.45
N THR A 68 3.11 2.77 18.53
CA THR A 68 1.67 2.62 18.79
C THR A 68 1.29 3.21 20.13
N GLU A 69 0.00 3.45 20.34
CA GLU A 69 -0.58 3.73 21.66
C GLU A 69 -1.81 2.85 21.92
N ALA A 70 -2.16 2.67 23.18
CA ALA A 70 -3.30 1.85 23.58
C ALA A 70 -4.63 2.48 23.12
N ASP A 71 -5.46 1.68 22.45
CA ASP A 71 -6.83 2.02 22.09
C ASP A 71 -7.78 0.86 22.43
N PRO A 72 -8.44 0.91 23.61
CA PRO A 72 -9.37 -0.14 24.03
C PRO A 72 -10.66 -0.24 23.21
N GLU A 73 -10.92 0.70 22.29
CA GLU A 73 -12.08 0.68 21.39
C GLU A 73 -11.73 0.03 20.03
N SER A 74 -10.43 -0.09 19.72
CA SER A 74 -9.94 -0.78 18.52
C SER A 74 -9.99 -2.31 18.67
N VAL A 75 -9.95 -3.02 17.53
CA VAL A 75 -9.98 -4.50 17.51
C VAL A 75 -8.67 -5.11 18.03
N THR A 76 -7.55 -4.42 17.87
CA THR A 76 -6.21 -4.86 18.28
C THR A 76 -5.86 -4.46 19.72
N GLY A 77 -6.62 -3.52 20.31
CA GLY A 77 -6.24 -2.84 21.55
C GLY A 77 -5.20 -1.72 21.35
N LEU A 78 -4.79 -1.45 20.11
CA LEU A 78 -3.75 -0.51 19.72
C LEU A 78 -4.22 0.39 18.57
N ARG A 79 -3.52 1.51 18.40
CA ARG A 79 -3.55 2.34 17.18
C ARG A 79 -2.16 2.86 16.85
N LEU A 80 -1.91 3.14 15.57
CA LEU A 80 -0.63 3.71 15.15
C LEU A 80 -0.48 5.13 15.71
N ALA A 81 0.69 5.40 16.29
CA ALA A 81 1.08 6.67 16.89
C ALA A 81 2.42 7.14 16.30
N LEU A 82 2.56 7.04 14.97
CA LEU A 82 3.78 7.40 14.27
C LEU A 82 4.08 8.89 14.51
N PRO A 83 5.26 9.27 15.03
CA PRO A 83 5.65 10.66 15.16
C PRO A 83 6.19 11.21 13.83
N GLN A 84 6.09 12.52 13.61
CA GLN A 84 6.57 13.16 12.39
C GLN A 84 8.07 12.91 12.13
N VAL A 85 8.88 12.74 13.19
CA VAL A 85 10.34 12.53 13.10
C VAL A 85 10.74 11.26 12.35
N ILE A 86 9.88 10.22 12.31
CA ILE A 86 10.15 8.98 11.55
C ILE A 86 9.63 9.03 10.11
N MET A 87 8.88 10.07 9.74
CA MET A 87 8.35 10.22 8.39
C MET A 87 9.46 10.64 7.41
N PRO A 88 9.43 10.18 6.16
CA PRO A 88 10.41 10.59 5.16
C PRO A 88 10.47 12.11 4.98
N SER A 89 11.70 12.62 4.91
CA SER A 89 11.97 14.03 4.65
C SER A 89 12.15 14.32 3.17
N THR A 90 11.72 15.50 2.72
CA THR A 90 11.99 16.02 1.37
C THR A 90 13.43 16.50 1.22
N VAL A 91 13.82 16.82 -0.02
CA VAL A 91 15.09 17.53 -0.31
C VAL A 91 15.17 18.90 0.35
N ASP A 92 14.02 19.53 0.63
CA ASP A 92 13.91 20.82 1.31
C ASP A 92 13.78 20.68 2.84
N GLY A 93 13.81 19.44 3.37
CA GLY A 93 13.79 19.14 4.80
C GLY A 93 12.40 19.07 5.44
N GLU A 94 11.33 19.19 4.66
CA GLU A 94 9.95 19.04 5.16
C GLU A 94 9.67 17.56 5.47
N GLN A 95 8.98 17.27 6.57
CA GLN A 95 8.56 15.91 6.93
C GLN A 95 7.06 15.74 6.76
N SER A 96 6.68 14.63 6.13
CA SER A 96 5.27 14.31 5.85
C SER A 96 4.44 14.16 7.14
N SER A 97 3.13 14.41 7.06
CA SER A 97 2.22 14.20 8.19
C SER A 97 2.02 12.70 8.45
N PRO A 98 2.11 12.23 9.71
CA PRO A 98 1.75 10.85 10.04
C PRO A 98 0.24 10.62 10.13
N GLY A 99 -0.59 11.67 10.12
CA GLY A 99 -2.01 11.60 10.51
C GLY A 99 -2.83 10.53 9.78
N ALA A 100 -2.65 10.39 8.46
CA ALA A 100 -3.37 9.40 7.65
C ALA A 100 -2.98 7.94 7.97
N PHE A 101 -1.80 7.72 8.56
CA PHE A 101 -1.36 6.41 9.03
C PHE A 101 -1.82 6.13 10.46
N ASN A 102 -1.93 7.18 11.28
CA ASN A 102 -2.40 7.09 12.68
C ASN A 102 -3.93 6.86 12.78
N GLU A 103 -4.63 6.81 11.66
CA GLU A 103 -6.02 6.31 11.52
C GLU A 103 -6.13 4.76 11.59
N MET A 104 -5.00 4.04 11.59
CA MET A 104 -4.96 2.58 11.52
C MET A 104 -4.83 1.92 12.90
N ASP A 105 -5.53 0.80 13.12
CA ASP A 105 -5.47 0.00 14.36
C ASP A 105 -4.26 -0.96 14.42
N GLY A 106 -3.29 -0.81 13.51
CA GLY A 106 -2.06 -1.59 13.47
C GLY A 106 -1.31 -1.42 12.16
N PHE A 107 -0.22 -2.16 11.97
CA PHE A 107 0.59 -2.09 10.77
C PHE A 107 0.02 -2.91 9.62
N SER A 108 0.26 -2.49 8.38
CA SER A 108 -0.21 -3.23 7.20
C SER A 108 0.32 -4.67 7.19
N PRO A 109 -0.54 -5.71 7.09
CA PRO A 109 -0.10 -7.10 6.93
C PRO A 109 0.50 -7.38 5.54
N GLY A 110 0.74 -6.36 4.70
CA GLY A 110 1.49 -6.46 3.46
C GLY A 110 2.93 -5.93 3.54
N VAL A 111 3.36 -5.38 4.69
CA VAL A 111 4.70 -4.77 4.83
C VAL A 111 5.79 -5.81 5.12
N ALA A 112 7.01 -5.53 4.67
CA ALA A 112 8.19 -6.27 5.11
C ALA A 112 8.62 -5.81 6.51
N ALA A 113 9.21 -6.71 7.30
CA ALA A 113 9.96 -6.33 8.48
C ALA A 113 11.34 -5.81 8.05
N MET A 114 11.72 -4.62 8.50
CA MET A 114 12.86 -3.87 7.99
C MET A 114 13.67 -3.28 9.14
N THR A 115 14.98 -3.29 8.98
CA THR A 115 15.92 -2.72 9.95
C THR A 115 17.15 -2.18 9.24
N HIS A 116 17.79 -1.15 9.79
CA HIS A 116 19.13 -0.78 9.36
C HIS A 116 20.16 -1.49 10.22
N PHE A 117 20.92 -2.40 9.60
CA PHE A 117 21.95 -3.18 10.27
C PHE A 117 23.27 -3.05 9.49
N PRO A 118 24.11 -2.05 9.81
CA PRO A 118 25.30 -1.69 9.02
C PRO A 118 26.22 -2.89 8.74
N GLY A 119 26.63 -3.02 7.47
CA GLY A 119 27.52 -4.09 7.02
C GLY A 119 26.86 -5.48 6.91
N ALA A 120 25.57 -5.64 7.19
CA ALA A 120 24.88 -6.93 7.09
C ALA A 120 24.89 -7.48 5.67
N THR A 121 25.06 -8.80 5.55
CA THR A 121 24.94 -9.52 4.28
C THR A 121 23.79 -10.52 4.34
N VAL A 122 23.29 -10.93 3.16
CA VAL A 122 22.33 -12.04 3.03
C VAL A 122 22.98 -13.43 3.11
N THR A 123 24.24 -13.51 3.55
CA THR A 123 25.01 -14.77 3.60
C THR A 123 24.39 -15.75 4.59
N GLY A 124 23.90 -16.90 4.09
CA GLY A 124 23.25 -17.92 4.91
C GLY A 124 21.82 -17.58 5.34
N LEU A 125 21.24 -16.48 4.83
CA LEU A 125 19.84 -16.13 5.06
C LEU A 125 18.94 -16.80 4.01
N ALA A 126 17.64 -16.87 4.31
CA ALA A 126 16.66 -17.39 3.35
C ALA A 126 16.52 -16.44 2.15
N THR A 127 16.60 -16.97 0.94
CA THR A 127 16.45 -16.24 -0.34
C THR A 127 15.09 -16.55 -0.99
N PRO A 128 14.66 -15.84 -2.06
CA PRO A 128 13.44 -16.18 -2.80
C PRO A 128 13.39 -17.64 -3.28
N ASP A 129 14.54 -18.24 -3.60
CA ASP A 129 14.66 -19.65 -4.02
C ASP A 129 14.74 -20.64 -2.84
N THR A 130 14.93 -20.15 -1.61
CA THR A 130 15.20 -20.98 -0.42
C THR A 130 14.34 -20.63 0.80
N ILE A 131 13.19 -19.98 0.58
CA ILE A 131 12.22 -19.50 1.60
C ILE A 131 12.02 -20.49 2.76
N ALA A 132 11.87 -21.80 2.48
CA ALA A 132 11.65 -22.82 3.50
C ALA A 132 12.77 -22.93 4.56
N SER A 133 13.98 -22.43 4.28
CA SER A 133 15.08 -22.36 5.25
C SER A 133 14.79 -21.41 6.42
N SER A 134 13.96 -20.38 6.23
CA SER A 134 13.55 -19.44 7.29
C SER A 134 12.77 -20.11 8.43
N LEU A 135 12.16 -21.26 8.15
CA LEU A 135 11.39 -22.05 9.12
C LEU A 135 12.26 -22.98 9.96
N LEU A 136 13.56 -23.11 9.65
CA LEU A 136 14.44 -24.07 10.33
C LEU A 136 14.82 -23.57 11.75
N PRO A 137 15.02 -24.47 12.73
CA PRO A 137 15.38 -24.09 14.09
C PRO A 137 16.64 -23.24 14.21
N GLN A 138 17.59 -23.41 13.28
CA GLN A 138 18.84 -22.65 13.19
C GLN A 138 18.76 -21.39 12.30
N SER A 139 17.57 -20.99 11.82
CA SER A 139 17.44 -19.81 10.97
C SER A 139 18.03 -18.57 11.67
N PRO A 140 18.91 -17.79 10.98
CA PRO A 140 19.43 -16.52 11.49
C PRO A 140 18.34 -15.47 11.68
N THR A 141 17.34 -15.45 10.80
CA THR A 141 16.19 -14.54 10.85
C THR A 141 14.90 -15.29 11.14
N VAL A 142 14.04 -14.70 11.97
CA VAL A 142 12.78 -15.29 12.39
C VAL A 142 11.71 -14.19 12.39
N ILE A 143 10.52 -14.53 11.88
CA ILE A 143 9.28 -13.81 12.16
C ILE A 143 8.37 -14.83 12.86
N LEU A 144 7.87 -14.52 14.04
CA LEU A 144 7.20 -15.46 14.95
C LEU A 144 5.80 -14.93 15.30
N ASN A 145 4.75 -15.70 15.01
CA ASN A 145 3.39 -15.43 15.51
C ASN A 145 3.37 -15.67 17.03
N THR A 146 3.09 -14.65 17.84
CA THR A 146 3.12 -14.79 19.30
C THR A 146 1.95 -15.60 19.86
N ALA A 147 0.82 -15.67 19.14
CA ALA A 147 -0.37 -16.39 19.56
C ALA A 147 -0.29 -17.90 19.31
N SER A 148 0.31 -18.32 18.18
CA SER A 148 0.46 -19.74 17.84
C SER A 148 1.85 -20.31 18.14
N GLY A 149 2.88 -19.47 18.18
CA GLY A 149 4.28 -19.89 18.22
C GLY A 149 4.84 -20.32 16.86
N ASP A 150 4.09 -20.18 15.77
CA ASP A 150 4.55 -20.56 14.44
C ASP A 150 5.52 -19.54 13.83
N ARG A 151 6.52 -20.05 13.11
CA ARG A 151 7.44 -19.24 12.31
C ARG A 151 6.77 -18.91 10.97
N LEU A 152 6.72 -17.63 10.62
CA LEU A 152 6.24 -17.18 9.31
C LEU A 152 7.36 -17.32 8.28
N ALA A 153 7.07 -18.04 7.19
CA ALA A 153 7.99 -18.24 6.09
C ALA A 153 8.33 -16.89 5.45
N HIS A 154 9.62 -16.61 5.27
CA HIS A 154 10.10 -15.36 4.68
C HIS A 154 11.39 -15.57 3.89
N TRP A 155 11.79 -14.55 3.13
CA TRP A 155 13.15 -14.40 2.62
C TRP A 155 13.73 -13.06 3.06
N VAL A 156 15.04 -12.85 2.84
CA VAL A 156 15.76 -11.66 3.25
C VAL A 156 16.49 -11.05 2.06
N ASP A 157 16.29 -9.76 1.84
CA ASP A 157 16.98 -8.95 0.82
C ASP A 157 17.60 -7.70 1.47
N LEU A 158 18.59 -7.10 0.81
CA LEU A 158 19.08 -5.74 1.10
C LEU A 158 18.42 -4.74 0.14
N ASP A 159 18.27 -3.48 0.56
CA ASP A 159 17.89 -2.40 -0.39
C ASP A 159 19.08 -2.08 -1.30
N GLU A 160 19.10 -2.73 -2.45
CA GLU A 160 20.13 -2.60 -3.48
C GLU A 160 19.88 -1.42 -4.44
N TYR A 161 18.75 -0.70 -4.37
CA TYR A 161 18.37 0.21 -5.48
C TYR A 161 19.40 1.29 -5.78
N VAL A 162 19.86 2.01 -4.76
CA VAL A 162 20.81 3.13 -4.92
C VAL A 162 22.23 2.62 -5.22
N VAL A 163 22.63 1.50 -4.61
CA VAL A 163 23.93 0.84 -4.86
C VAL A 163 24.03 0.36 -6.32
N GLN A 164 23.01 -0.33 -6.82
CA GLN A 164 22.94 -0.81 -8.20
C GLN A 164 22.81 0.35 -9.20
N ALA A 165 22.09 1.42 -8.83
CA ALA A 165 22.04 2.64 -9.64
C ALA A 165 23.44 3.28 -9.79
N ARG A 166 24.23 3.34 -8.72
CA ARG A 166 25.61 3.85 -8.77
C ARG A 166 26.53 2.94 -9.59
N ALA A 167 26.49 1.62 -9.35
CA ALA A 167 27.30 0.65 -10.08
C ALA A 167 27.09 0.71 -11.61
N ARG A 168 25.86 0.98 -12.05
CA ARG A 168 25.52 1.19 -13.46
C ARG A 168 26.08 2.50 -14.02
N ILE A 169 26.07 3.60 -13.25
CA ILE A 169 26.74 4.85 -13.64
C ILE A 169 28.24 4.60 -13.85
N ASP A 170 28.89 3.92 -12.91
CA ASP A 170 30.32 3.61 -12.98
C ASP A 170 30.67 2.68 -14.16
N ALA A 171 29.74 1.79 -14.55
CA ALA A 171 29.84 0.98 -15.76
C ALA A 171 29.55 1.75 -17.08
N GLY A 172 29.15 3.03 -17.00
CA GLY A 172 28.81 3.86 -18.17
C GLY A 172 27.41 3.60 -18.75
N GLU A 173 26.54 2.92 -18.02
CA GLU A 173 25.15 2.71 -18.42
C GLU A 173 24.29 3.97 -18.21
N ARG A 174 23.09 4.01 -18.82
CA ARG A 174 22.19 5.16 -18.74
C ARG A 174 21.18 5.00 -17.60
N ARG A 175 21.00 6.10 -16.83
CA ARG A 175 20.16 6.29 -15.62
C ARG A 175 20.92 5.96 -14.31
N PRO A 176 20.56 6.56 -13.15
CA PRO A 176 19.39 7.40 -12.84
C PRO A 176 19.31 8.78 -13.53
N GLN A 177 18.13 9.43 -13.43
CA GLN A 177 17.88 10.79 -13.93
C GLN A 177 18.28 11.89 -12.92
N PHE A 178 18.73 11.51 -11.73
CA PHE A 178 19.29 12.37 -10.70
C PHE A 178 20.81 12.19 -10.62
N GLY A 179 21.52 13.19 -10.11
CA GLY A 179 22.95 13.08 -9.83
C GLY A 179 23.18 12.19 -8.61
N LEU A 180 24.02 11.16 -8.75
CA LEU A 180 24.39 10.24 -7.67
C LEU A 180 25.92 10.21 -7.54
N ASP A 181 26.48 11.31 -7.05
CA ASP A 181 27.92 11.46 -6.81
C ASP A 181 28.28 11.11 -5.37
N ARG A 182 28.11 9.82 -5.05
CA ARG A 182 28.38 9.22 -3.74
C ARG A 182 29.19 7.94 -3.91
N ASP A 183 29.99 7.61 -2.91
CA ASP A 183 30.83 6.42 -2.94
C ASP A 183 29.98 5.14 -2.80
N PRO A 184 30.22 4.07 -3.60
CA PRO A 184 29.48 2.82 -3.48
C PRO A 184 29.60 2.12 -2.12
N ASP A 185 30.73 2.26 -1.43
CA ASP A 185 30.95 1.63 -0.13
C ASP A 185 30.17 2.38 0.97
N GLU A 186 30.06 3.72 0.88
CA GLU A 186 29.15 4.52 1.72
C GLU A 186 27.69 4.08 1.51
N LEU A 187 27.23 3.96 0.25
CA LEU A 187 25.85 3.57 -0.05
C LEU A 187 25.50 2.18 0.47
N ARG A 188 26.47 1.25 0.57
CA ARG A 188 26.25 -0.06 1.20
C ARG A 188 26.10 0.01 2.73
N GLN A 189 26.57 1.08 3.37
CA GLN A 189 26.34 1.32 4.81
C GLN A 189 25.00 2.00 5.12
N GLU A 190 24.11 2.15 4.13
CA GLU A 190 22.77 2.75 4.29
C GLU A 190 21.64 1.75 3.97
N GLN A 191 21.97 0.52 3.55
CA GLN A 191 20.99 -0.45 3.06
C GLN A 191 20.11 -1.01 4.18
N ALA A 192 18.80 -0.94 4.01
CA ALA A 192 17.87 -1.66 4.88
C ALA A 192 17.96 -3.17 4.63
N LEU A 193 18.04 -3.95 5.71
CA LEU A 193 17.84 -5.39 5.70
C LEU A 193 16.33 -5.65 5.81
N MET A 194 15.76 -6.35 4.82
CA MET A 194 14.32 -6.55 4.67
C MET A 194 13.95 -8.03 4.75
N LEU A 195 13.25 -8.44 5.81
CA LEU A 195 12.63 -9.75 5.95
C LEU A 195 11.22 -9.68 5.34
N ARG A 196 11.01 -10.36 4.22
CA ARG A 196 9.79 -10.32 3.41
C ARG A 196 8.95 -11.58 3.63
N PRO A 197 7.76 -11.48 4.25
CA PRO A 197 6.87 -12.62 4.41
C PRO A 197 6.47 -13.23 3.06
N ALA A 198 6.60 -14.56 2.93
CA ALA A 198 6.16 -15.33 1.78
C ALA A 198 4.68 -15.73 1.84
N ILE A 199 4.06 -15.54 3.01
CA ILE A 199 2.63 -15.64 3.26
C ILE A 199 2.25 -14.36 4.00
N ARG A 200 1.10 -13.75 3.65
CA ARG A 200 0.57 -12.57 4.35
C ARG A 200 0.37 -12.90 5.84
N PRO A 201 0.95 -12.12 6.76
CA PRO A 201 0.55 -12.09 8.16
C PRO A 201 -0.97 -12.13 8.37
N GLU A 202 -1.39 -12.76 9.47
CA GLU A 202 -2.77 -12.74 9.96
C GLU A 202 -3.13 -11.30 10.40
N ASP A 203 -4.42 -10.94 10.30
CA ASP A 203 -4.93 -9.66 10.80
C ASP A 203 -4.96 -9.64 12.34
N ALA A 204 -4.89 -8.45 12.95
CA ALA A 204 -4.98 -8.26 14.42
C ALA A 204 -4.04 -9.20 15.23
N THR A 205 -2.83 -9.43 14.73
CA THR A 205 -1.90 -10.43 15.28
C THR A 205 -0.53 -9.81 15.55
N ARG A 206 0.00 -10.05 16.75
CA ARG A 206 1.35 -9.62 17.17
C ARG A 206 2.40 -10.61 16.69
N TYR A 207 3.46 -10.08 16.07
CA TYR A 207 4.60 -10.83 15.58
C TYR A 207 5.90 -10.33 16.20
N ILE A 208 6.76 -11.24 16.65
CA ILE A 208 8.15 -10.93 17.04
C ILE A 208 9.06 -11.18 15.84
N VAL A 209 9.92 -10.20 15.52
CA VAL A 209 11.05 -10.36 14.61
C VAL A 209 12.32 -10.54 15.42
N ALA A 210 13.12 -11.55 15.09
CA ALA A 210 14.39 -11.83 15.75
C ALA A 210 15.50 -12.10 14.73
N ILE A 211 16.68 -11.55 15.02
CA ILE A 211 17.89 -11.63 14.21
C ILE A 211 19.05 -12.11 15.09
N ARG A 212 19.76 -13.14 14.63
CA ARG A 212 20.97 -13.71 15.22
C ARG A 212 21.87 -14.26 14.11
N ASN A 213 23.17 -14.42 14.37
CA ASN A 213 24.13 -15.03 13.43
C ASN A 213 24.22 -14.37 12.02
N VAL A 214 23.70 -13.15 11.82
CA VAL A 214 23.92 -12.37 10.59
C VAL A 214 25.37 -11.87 10.57
N VAL A 215 26.02 -12.01 9.42
CA VAL A 215 27.45 -11.73 9.24
C VAL A 215 27.71 -10.59 8.26
N ASP A 216 28.86 -9.96 8.46
CA ASP A 216 29.45 -9.02 7.50
C ASP A 216 30.06 -9.73 6.28
N ALA A 217 30.61 -8.95 5.35
CA ALA A 217 31.30 -9.46 4.15
C ALA A 217 32.59 -10.25 4.45
N GLY A 218 33.14 -10.15 5.67
CA GLY A 218 34.24 -10.97 6.16
C GLY A 218 33.80 -12.29 6.81
N GLY A 219 32.49 -12.50 7.00
CA GLY A 219 31.93 -13.63 7.73
C GLY A 219 31.95 -13.47 9.25
N GLN A 220 32.24 -12.27 9.77
CA GLN A 220 32.17 -11.97 11.20
C GLN A 220 30.72 -11.66 11.58
N VAL A 221 30.24 -12.28 12.66
CA VAL A 221 28.91 -11.98 13.24
C VAL A 221 28.89 -10.52 13.69
N LEU A 222 27.87 -9.77 13.24
CA LEU A 222 27.69 -8.37 13.62
C LEU A 222 27.34 -8.22 15.10
N GLU A 223 27.85 -7.16 15.73
CA GLU A 223 27.53 -6.84 17.11
C GLU A 223 26.14 -6.20 17.23
N PRO A 224 25.39 -6.47 18.33
CA PRO A 224 24.16 -5.75 18.63
C PRO A 224 24.40 -4.26 18.88
N SER A 225 23.39 -3.43 18.65
CA SER A 225 23.47 -2.01 19.06
C SER A 225 23.65 -1.87 20.57
N PRO A 226 24.29 -0.80 21.08
CA PRO A 226 24.43 -0.59 22.51
C PRO A 226 23.08 -0.59 23.25
N GLY A 227 22.02 -0.08 22.62
CA GLY A 227 20.68 -0.05 23.19
C GLY A 227 20.02 -1.42 23.30
N PHE A 228 19.99 -2.19 22.21
CA PHE A 228 19.48 -3.56 22.27
C PHE A 228 20.33 -4.44 23.21
N ARG A 229 21.65 -4.25 23.24
CA ARG A 229 22.52 -4.97 24.19
C ARG A 229 22.22 -4.63 25.65
N ALA A 230 21.82 -3.40 25.98
CA ALA A 230 21.43 -3.04 27.35
C ALA A 230 20.13 -3.73 27.81
N LEU A 231 19.20 -3.99 26.88
CA LEU A 231 18.00 -4.81 27.10
C LEU A 231 18.37 -6.30 27.18
N ARG A 232 19.06 -6.81 26.18
CA ARG A 232 19.47 -8.22 26.05
C ARG A 232 20.36 -8.71 27.18
N ASP A 233 21.32 -7.91 27.64
CA ASP A 233 22.29 -8.33 28.66
C ASP A 233 21.97 -7.79 30.07
N GLY A 234 20.83 -7.10 30.24
CA GLY A 234 20.43 -6.53 31.53
C GLY A 234 21.37 -5.42 32.06
N LEU A 235 22.09 -4.74 31.17
CA LEU A 235 23.07 -3.71 31.54
C LEU A 235 22.35 -2.39 31.89
N PRO A 236 22.76 -1.66 32.93
CA PRO A 236 22.21 -0.34 33.23
C PRO A 236 22.34 0.65 32.06
N SER A 237 21.34 1.50 31.88
CA SER A 237 21.34 2.61 30.93
C SER A 237 20.92 3.93 31.60
N ASP A 238 21.43 5.05 31.08
CA ASP A 238 20.92 6.39 31.41
C ASP A 238 19.84 6.85 30.41
N ASP A 239 19.54 6.05 29.37
CA ASP A 239 18.50 6.34 28.38
C ASP A 239 17.11 5.88 28.89
N PRO A 240 16.15 6.81 29.10
CA PRO A 240 14.84 6.47 29.62
C PRO A 240 14.01 5.58 28.69
N ILE A 241 14.29 5.54 27.37
CA ILE A 241 13.61 4.65 26.41
C ILE A 241 14.00 3.18 26.64
N ILE A 242 15.27 2.97 26.98
CA ILE A 242 15.78 1.62 27.31
C ILE A 242 15.20 1.16 28.64
N GLU A 243 15.17 2.05 29.64
CA GLU A 243 14.64 1.70 30.96
C GLU A 243 13.13 1.45 30.94
N SER A 244 12.33 2.21 30.17
CA SER A 244 10.87 1.98 30.07
C SER A 244 10.52 0.64 29.42
N ARG A 245 11.30 0.20 28.42
CA ARG A 245 11.01 -1.01 27.62
C ARG A 245 11.50 -2.32 28.26
N ARG A 246 12.12 -2.30 29.45
CA ARG A 246 12.69 -3.51 30.06
C ARG A 246 11.66 -4.63 30.26
N ALA A 247 10.49 -4.33 30.83
CA ALA A 247 9.47 -5.34 31.09
C ALA A 247 8.96 -6.02 29.80
N HIS A 248 8.70 -5.21 28.76
CA HIS A 248 8.32 -5.66 27.42
C HIS A 248 9.38 -6.57 26.79
N PHE A 249 10.66 -6.21 26.91
CA PHE A 249 11.74 -7.04 26.36
C PHE A 249 11.94 -8.36 27.11
N GLU A 250 11.75 -8.42 28.43
CA GLU A 250 11.74 -9.69 29.15
C GLU A 250 10.60 -10.62 28.67
N GLU A 251 9.44 -10.08 28.27
CA GLU A 251 8.38 -10.86 27.63
C GLU A 251 8.80 -11.37 26.24
N ILE A 252 9.35 -10.51 25.38
CA ILE A 252 9.87 -10.90 24.06
C ILE A 252 10.91 -12.02 24.19
N PHE A 253 11.86 -11.89 25.12
CA PHE A 253 12.88 -12.91 25.35
C PHE A 253 12.28 -14.22 25.85
N ALA A 254 11.31 -14.19 26.78
CA ALA A 254 10.64 -15.40 27.26
C ALA A 254 9.88 -16.14 26.14
N VAL A 255 9.22 -15.41 25.24
CA VAL A 255 8.53 -16.00 24.07
C VAL A 255 9.53 -16.60 23.08
N LEU A 256 10.66 -15.93 22.82
CA LEU A 256 11.72 -16.44 21.94
C LEU A 256 12.43 -17.68 22.54
N GLU A 257 12.72 -17.69 23.83
CA GLU A 257 13.33 -18.82 24.53
C GLU A 257 12.41 -20.05 24.53
N ALA A 258 11.10 -19.85 24.70
CA ALA A 258 10.10 -20.92 24.56
C ALA A 258 10.08 -21.56 23.15
N GLN A 259 10.56 -20.84 22.13
CA GLN A 259 10.71 -21.30 20.74
C GLN A 259 12.14 -21.71 20.37
N GLY A 260 12.99 -21.91 21.38
CA GLY A 260 14.38 -22.39 21.20
C GLY A 260 15.33 -21.36 20.60
N ILE A 261 15.04 -20.06 20.76
CA ILE A 261 15.91 -18.96 20.36
C ILE A 261 16.52 -18.38 21.63
N ALA A 262 17.80 -18.63 21.86
CA ALA A 262 18.47 -18.20 23.10
C ALA A 262 18.73 -16.68 23.10
N ARG A 263 18.52 -16.04 24.26
CA ARG A 263 18.64 -14.60 24.44
C ARG A 263 20.03 -14.06 24.11
N ASP A 264 21.10 -14.80 24.41
CA ASP A 264 22.49 -14.41 24.18
C ASP A 264 22.93 -14.50 22.70
N GLU A 265 22.23 -15.27 21.88
CA GLU A 265 22.44 -15.32 20.41
C GLU A 265 21.93 -14.07 19.68
N LEU A 266 21.00 -13.31 20.28
CA LEU A 266 20.28 -12.24 19.60
C LEU A 266 21.19 -11.03 19.29
N GLN A 267 21.09 -10.55 18.05
CA GLN A 267 21.69 -9.29 17.57
C GLN A 267 20.67 -8.16 17.53
N LEU A 268 19.41 -8.48 17.26
CA LEU A 268 18.27 -7.56 17.32
C LEU A 268 16.98 -8.36 17.50
N ALA A 269 16.04 -7.85 18.29
CA ALA A 269 14.67 -8.31 18.31
C ALA A 269 13.72 -7.12 18.54
N TRP A 270 12.52 -7.20 17.99
CA TRP A 270 11.42 -6.26 18.20
C TRP A 270 10.11 -6.95 17.82
N ASP A 271 8.98 -6.28 18.05
CA ASP A 271 7.65 -6.79 17.73
C ASP A 271 6.76 -5.75 17.06
N PHE A 272 5.74 -6.23 16.35
CA PHE A 272 4.72 -5.40 15.73
C PHE A 272 3.37 -6.13 15.65
N THR A 273 2.28 -5.36 15.67
CA THR A 273 0.91 -5.86 15.57
C THR A 273 0.28 -5.44 14.24
N THR A 274 -0.30 -6.41 13.54
CA THR A 274 -0.98 -6.15 12.26
C THR A 274 -2.35 -5.51 12.46
N ALA A 275 -2.73 -4.61 11.55
CA ALA A 275 -4.07 -4.03 11.50
C ALA A 275 -5.15 -5.10 11.42
N SER A 276 -6.33 -4.81 11.95
CA SER A 276 -7.46 -5.72 11.89
C SER A 276 -8.05 -5.82 10.49
N ARG A 277 -8.76 -6.93 10.22
CA ARG A 277 -9.49 -7.08 8.96
C ARG A 277 -10.57 -6.00 8.79
N ALA A 278 -11.16 -5.54 9.89
CA ALA A 278 -12.18 -4.49 9.88
C ALA A 278 -11.58 -3.16 9.40
N ASN A 279 -10.45 -2.75 9.95
CA ASN A 279 -9.70 -1.57 9.50
C ASN A 279 -9.21 -1.74 8.04
N ASN A 280 -8.57 -2.87 7.72
CA ASN A 280 -8.04 -3.15 6.38
C ASN A 280 -9.07 -3.21 5.23
N THR A 281 -10.36 -3.47 5.51
CA THR A 281 -11.37 -3.74 4.46
C THR A 281 -12.71 -3.01 4.62
N GLY A 282 -12.97 -2.37 5.77
CA GLY A 282 -14.28 -1.82 6.14
C GLY A 282 -14.84 -0.84 5.11
N ALA A 283 -14.06 0.16 4.72
CA ALA A 283 -14.47 1.19 3.75
C ALA A 283 -14.96 0.60 2.42
N MET A 284 -14.20 -0.33 1.82
CA MET A 284 -14.56 -0.94 0.54
C MET A 284 -15.77 -1.87 0.64
N LEU A 285 -15.87 -2.65 1.73
CA LEU A 285 -17.01 -3.54 1.93
C LEU A 285 -18.30 -2.74 2.20
N HIS A 286 -18.23 -1.68 3.00
CA HIS A 286 -19.34 -0.76 3.27
C HIS A 286 -19.85 -0.12 1.97
N MET A 287 -18.98 0.55 1.20
CA MET A 287 -19.31 1.15 -0.09
C MET A 287 -19.95 0.15 -1.07
N ARG A 288 -19.41 -1.08 -1.14
CA ARG A 288 -19.94 -2.13 -2.00
C ARG A 288 -21.35 -2.54 -1.57
N ASP A 289 -21.52 -2.85 -0.29
CA ASP A 289 -22.74 -3.47 0.22
C ASP A 289 -23.91 -2.48 0.18
N GLU A 290 -23.68 -1.21 0.55
CA GLU A 290 -24.67 -0.14 0.44
C GLU A 290 -25.07 0.11 -1.03
N ALA A 291 -24.09 0.28 -1.92
CA ALA A 291 -24.37 0.58 -3.32
C ALA A 291 -25.07 -0.58 -4.05
N LEU A 292 -24.71 -1.84 -3.77
CA LEU A 292 -25.41 -3.01 -4.33
C LEU A 292 -26.82 -3.20 -3.74
N GLN A 293 -27.05 -2.77 -2.50
CA GLN A 293 -28.38 -2.74 -1.89
C GLN A 293 -29.25 -1.64 -2.50
N ALA A 294 -28.69 -0.45 -2.78
CA ALA A 294 -29.39 0.67 -3.39
C ALA A 294 -29.65 0.48 -4.89
N ALA A 295 -28.71 -0.14 -5.60
CA ALA A 295 -28.75 -0.39 -7.05
C ALA A 295 -28.75 -1.89 -7.39
N PRO A 296 -29.76 -2.67 -6.94
CA PRO A 296 -29.76 -4.13 -7.07
C PRO A 296 -29.83 -4.60 -8.53
N GLU A 297 -30.32 -3.78 -9.45
CA GLU A 297 -30.38 -4.07 -10.89
C GLU A 297 -29.30 -3.32 -11.70
N GLY A 298 -28.42 -2.58 -11.02
CA GLY A 298 -27.48 -1.64 -11.64
C GLY A 298 -27.95 -0.19 -11.54
N VAL A 299 -27.19 0.71 -12.16
CA VAL A 299 -27.37 2.18 -12.09
C VAL A 299 -27.92 2.75 -13.40
N PRO A 300 -28.48 3.99 -13.42
CA PRO A 300 -28.83 4.66 -14.66
C PRO A 300 -27.62 4.82 -15.58
N TYR A 301 -27.83 4.67 -16.89
CA TYR A 301 -26.75 4.78 -17.88
C TYR A 301 -27.25 5.22 -19.26
N THR A 302 -26.34 5.76 -20.07
CA THR A 302 -26.54 6.05 -21.50
C THR A 302 -25.54 5.25 -22.35
N VAL A 303 -25.85 5.09 -23.64
CA VAL A 303 -25.01 4.35 -24.60
C VAL A 303 -24.89 5.14 -25.90
N GLU A 304 -23.67 5.43 -26.31
CA GLU A 304 -23.35 6.21 -27.51
C GLU A 304 -22.40 5.41 -28.42
N LEU A 305 -22.57 5.56 -29.74
CA LEU A 305 -21.69 4.93 -30.74
C LEU A 305 -20.40 5.76 -30.90
N VAL A 306 -19.25 5.09 -30.86
CA VAL A 306 -17.95 5.70 -31.14
C VAL A 306 -17.38 5.10 -32.42
N GLU A 307 -17.31 5.90 -33.49
CA GLU A 307 -16.84 5.44 -34.82
C GLU A 307 -15.32 5.19 -34.87
N GLU A 308 -14.55 5.75 -33.93
CA GLU A 308 -13.08 5.67 -33.93
C GLU A 308 -12.52 4.45 -33.20
N GLY A 309 -11.42 3.89 -33.71
CA GLY A 309 -10.61 2.87 -33.02
C GLY A 309 -11.14 1.45 -33.10
N LEU A 310 -12.16 1.19 -33.93
CA LEU A 310 -12.70 -0.14 -34.20
C LEU A 310 -11.69 -0.99 -34.99
N GLY A 311 -11.36 -2.17 -34.48
CA GLY A 311 -10.46 -3.14 -35.11
C GLY A 311 -11.16 -4.19 -35.97
N ASP A 312 -10.39 -4.90 -36.79
CA ASP A 312 -10.89 -6.01 -37.61
C ASP A 312 -11.62 -7.07 -36.76
N GLY A 313 -12.78 -7.53 -37.23
CA GLY A 313 -13.62 -8.52 -36.55
C GLY A 313 -14.54 -7.98 -35.45
N MET A 314 -14.52 -6.67 -35.19
CA MET A 314 -15.42 -6.00 -34.24
C MET A 314 -16.64 -5.41 -34.95
N ALA A 315 -17.81 -5.51 -34.33
CA ALA A 315 -19.07 -4.99 -34.87
C ALA A 315 -19.24 -3.48 -34.59
N CYS A 316 -18.91 -3.07 -33.37
CA CYS A 316 -19.05 -1.68 -32.91
C CYS A 316 -18.14 -1.41 -31.70
N ARG A 317 -17.93 -0.12 -31.43
CA ARG A 317 -17.40 0.41 -30.18
C ARG A 317 -18.46 1.34 -29.61
N LEU A 318 -18.81 1.13 -28.34
CA LEU A 318 -19.78 1.94 -27.62
C LEU A 318 -19.07 2.65 -26.46
N GLU A 319 -19.47 3.89 -26.18
CA GLU A 319 -19.20 4.52 -24.89
C GLU A 319 -20.45 4.38 -24.03
N VAL A 320 -20.29 3.81 -22.84
CA VAL A 320 -21.38 3.59 -21.88
C VAL A 320 -21.12 4.48 -20.67
N THR A 321 -21.94 5.51 -20.48
CA THR A 321 -21.79 6.44 -19.36
C THR A 321 -22.77 6.06 -18.26
N PHE A 322 -22.24 5.73 -17.08
CA PHE A 322 -23.00 5.34 -15.90
C PHE A 322 -23.09 6.50 -14.90
N ASP A 323 -24.25 6.73 -14.33
CA ASP A 323 -24.46 7.65 -13.20
C ASP A 323 -24.22 6.88 -11.89
N MET A 324 -22.96 6.83 -11.45
CA MET A 324 -22.54 6.00 -10.31
C MET A 324 -22.77 6.75 -8.99
N PRO A 325 -23.12 6.05 -7.88
CA PRO A 325 -23.05 6.64 -6.54
C PRO A 325 -21.61 7.06 -6.23
N LEU A 326 -21.46 8.28 -5.74
CA LEU A 326 -20.15 8.90 -5.47
C LEU A 326 -19.85 8.84 -3.97
N TYR A 327 -18.86 8.07 -3.54
CA TYR A 327 -18.38 8.00 -2.14
C TYR A 327 -17.13 8.85 -1.90
N MET A 328 -16.88 9.80 -2.80
CA MET A 328 -15.74 10.71 -2.77
C MET A 328 -16.23 12.15 -2.54
N THR A 329 -15.37 13.01 -1.99
CA THR A 329 -15.66 14.45 -1.84
C THR A 329 -15.89 15.17 -3.17
N LYS A 330 -15.44 14.59 -4.29
CA LYS A 330 -15.72 15.01 -5.68
C LYS A 330 -15.44 13.86 -6.66
N GLY A 331 -16.04 13.90 -7.85
CA GLY A 331 -15.87 12.86 -8.88
C GLY A 331 -14.55 12.94 -9.64
N GLU A 332 -13.98 14.13 -9.76
CA GLU A 332 -12.71 14.41 -10.42
C GLU A 332 -11.48 14.00 -9.59
N SER A 333 -10.33 13.94 -10.27
CA SER A 333 -9.02 13.59 -9.70
C SER A 333 -8.65 14.39 -8.43
N GLY A 334 -8.02 13.72 -7.47
CA GLY A 334 -7.66 14.28 -6.16
C GLY A 334 -8.84 14.51 -5.20
N GLY A 335 -9.93 13.76 -5.33
CA GLY A 335 -10.93 13.61 -4.28
C GLY A 335 -10.46 12.65 -3.18
N LEU A 336 -10.94 12.86 -1.96
CA LEU A 336 -10.79 11.95 -0.81
C LEU A 336 -12.08 11.17 -0.60
N LEU A 337 -12.07 10.10 0.20
CA LEU A 337 -13.32 9.47 0.66
C LEU A 337 -14.18 10.50 1.38
N ASN A 338 -15.49 10.48 1.13
CA ASN A 338 -16.46 11.30 1.85
C ASN A 338 -16.84 10.57 3.13
N LEU A 339 -16.11 10.81 4.23
CA LEU A 339 -16.31 10.09 5.50
C LEU A 339 -17.40 10.73 6.37
N GLY A 340 -18.26 9.88 6.95
CA GLY A 340 -19.25 10.25 7.97
C GLY A 340 -18.65 10.42 9.37
N GLU A 341 -19.49 10.70 10.36
CA GLU A 341 -19.06 10.87 11.78
C GLU A 341 -18.49 9.58 12.39
N ASP A 342 -18.79 8.40 11.82
CA ASP A 342 -18.29 7.09 12.23
C ASP A 342 -17.00 6.66 11.49
N GLY A 343 -16.48 7.50 10.60
CA GLY A 343 -15.30 7.20 9.79
C GLY A 343 -15.55 6.26 8.60
N LEU A 344 -16.79 5.90 8.28
CA LEU A 344 -17.14 5.12 7.09
C LEU A 344 -17.48 6.04 5.89
N PRO A 345 -17.28 5.58 4.63
CA PRO A 345 -17.61 6.40 3.46
C PRO A 345 -19.13 6.52 3.22
N GLU A 346 -19.66 7.74 3.22
CA GLU A 346 -21.05 8.07 2.88
C GLU A 346 -21.22 8.51 1.42
N GLN A 347 -22.38 8.24 0.83
CA GLN A 347 -22.70 8.66 -0.55
C GLN A 347 -22.92 10.19 -0.67
N ASN A 348 -22.01 10.86 -1.37
CA ASN A 348 -22.05 12.27 -1.77
C ASN A 348 -22.67 12.45 -3.17
N GLY A 349 -23.94 12.05 -3.33
CA GLY A 349 -24.66 12.15 -4.60
C GLY A 349 -24.18 11.15 -5.67
N SER A 350 -24.11 11.57 -6.93
CA SER A 350 -23.70 10.72 -8.06
C SER A 350 -22.76 11.42 -9.02
N PHE A 351 -22.03 10.65 -9.82
CA PHE A 351 -21.10 11.16 -10.83
C PHE A 351 -21.02 10.26 -12.06
N ALA A 352 -20.91 10.90 -13.23
CA ALA A 352 -20.81 10.21 -14.51
C ALA A 352 -19.43 9.59 -14.73
N TYR A 353 -19.38 8.27 -14.88
CA TYR A 353 -18.17 7.55 -15.30
C TYR A 353 -18.43 6.76 -16.59
N ALA A 354 -17.58 6.97 -17.60
CA ALA A 354 -17.72 6.35 -18.92
C ALA A 354 -16.86 5.10 -19.04
N ALA A 355 -17.41 4.04 -19.64
CA ALA A 355 -16.70 2.83 -20.06
C ALA A 355 -16.59 2.76 -21.59
N ALA A 356 -15.47 2.24 -22.08
CA ALA A 356 -15.33 1.85 -23.49
C ALA A 356 -15.70 0.37 -23.64
N LEU A 357 -16.77 0.06 -24.38
CA LEU A 357 -17.24 -1.29 -24.68
C LEU A 357 -16.96 -1.63 -26.16
N VAL A 358 -16.26 -2.73 -26.41
CA VAL A 358 -16.04 -3.27 -27.76
C VAL A 358 -16.78 -4.60 -27.93
N VAL A 359 -17.53 -4.73 -29.03
CA VAL A 359 -18.40 -5.89 -29.29
C VAL A 359 -17.94 -6.62 -30.56
N PRO A 360 -17.67 -7.93 -30.53
CA PRO A 360 -17.20 -8.69 -31.68
C PRO A 360 -18.33 -8.99 -32.69
N MET A 361 -18.01 -9.17 -33.96
CA MET A 361 -19.02 -9.54 -34.99
C MET A 361 -19.67 -10.90 -34.72
N SER A 362 -18.97 -11.83 -34.08
CA SER A 362 -19.50 -13.15 -33.69
C SER A 362 -20.72 -13.05 -32.76
N ALA A 363 -20.82 -11.99 -31.96
CA ALA A 363 -21.95 -11.70 -31.08
C ALA A 363 -23.31 -11.60 -31.82
N GLN A 364 -23.31 -11.35 -33.13
CA GLN A 364 -24.51 -11.33 -33.98
C GLN A 364 -25.10 -12.72 -34.24
N THR A 365 -24.35 -13.79 -33.92
CA THR A 365 -24.75 -15.18 -34.18
C THR A 365 -24.62 -16.11 -32.98
N ASP A 366 -23.75 -15.79 -32.03
CA ASP A 366 -23.51 -16.52 -30.79
C ASP A 366 -23.37 -15.51 -29.64
N PRO A 367 -24.23 -15.51 -28.61
CA PRO A 367 -24.20 -14.51 -27.55
C PRO A 367 -22.82 -14.40 -26.87
N ALA A 368 -22.29 -13.18 -26.81
CA ALA A 368 -20.96 -12.93 -26.24
C ALA A 368 -21.01 -12.71 -24.72
N PRO A 369 -20.16 -13.38 -23.92
CA PRO A 369 -20.00 -13.05 -22.50
C PRO A 369 -19.42 -11.65 -22.29
N LEU A 370 -19.68 -11.09 -21.10
CA LEU A 370 -19.11 -9.83 -20.66
C LEU A 370 -17.73 -10.02 -20.02
N VAL A 371 -16.76 -9.21 -20.44
CA VAL A 371 -15.41 -9.17 -19.86
C VAL A 371 -15.11 -7.75 -19.37
N ALA A 372 -14.85 -7.59 -18.07
CA ALA A 372 -14.27 -6.37 -17.53
C ALA A 372 -12.77 -6.34 -17.82
N PHE A 373 -12.27 -5.27 -18.42
CA PHE A 373 -10.87 -5.06 -18.75
C PHE A 373 -10.24 -3.97 -17.88
N GLY A 374 -9.16 -4.31 -17.18
CA GLY A 374 -8.35 -3.37 -16.42
C GLY A 374 -7.09 -2.90 -17.16
N HIS A 375 -6.94 -1.59 -17.30
CA HIS A 375 -5.76 -0.98 -17.91
C HIS A 375 -4.49 -1.07 -17.06
N GLY A 376 -3.33 -0.89 -17.69
CA GLY A 376 -2.02 -0.82 -17.02
C GLY A 376 -1.79 0.48 -16.24
N GLN A 377 -0.60 0.64 -15.66
CA GLN A 377 -0.31 1.76 -14.75
C GLN A 377 -0.53 3.14 -15.37
N LEU A 378 -1.30 4.00 -14.68
CA LEU A 378 -1.69 5.35 -15.14
C LEU A 378 -2.32 5.37 -16.55
N GLY A 379 -2.99 4.26 -16.90
CA GLY A 379 -3.69 4.07 -18.16
C GLY A 379 -5.10 4.68 -18.18
N ALA A 380 -5.82 4.39 -19.26
CA ALA A 380 -7.22 4.79 -19.44
C ALA A 380 -8.01 3.63 -20.07
N LYS A 381 -9.34 3.72 -20.01
CA LYS A 381 -10.27 2.72 -20.57
C LYS A 381 -9.96 2.34 -22.03
N GLU A 382 -9.45 3.26 -22.84
CA GLU A 382 -9.09 3.01 -24.25
C GLU A 382 -7.99 1.96 -24.44
N GLN A 383 -7.26 1.53 -23.40
CA GLN A 383 -6.33 0.40 -23.52
C GLN A 383 -7.03 -0.92 -23.92
N VAL A 384 -8.36 -1.03 -23.72
CA VAL A 384 -9.17 -2.17 -24.21
C VAL A 384 -9.13 -2.31 -25.73
N LEU A 385 -8.84 -1.23 -26.47
CA LEU A 385 -8.72 -1.27 -27.93
C LEU A 385 -7.56 -2.18 -28.39
N GLY A 386 -6.53 -2.36 -27.55
CA GLY A 386 -5.44 -3.31 -27.79
C GLY A 386 -5.82 -4.78 -27.56
N PHE A 387 -6.95 -5.04 -26.89
CA PHE A 387 -7.48 -6.39 -26.65
C PHE A 387 -8.41 -6.89 -27.77
N GLN A 388 -8.84 -6.00 -28.68
CA GLN A 388 -9.76 -6.32 -29.79
C GLN A 388 -9.40 -7.59 -30.59
N PRO A 389 -8.13 -7.89 -30.94
CA PRO A 389 -7.80 -9.12 -31.66
C PRO A 389 -8.14 -10.41 -30.90
N ILE A 390 -8.03 -10.38 -29.56
CA ILE A 390 -8.42 -11.51 -28.69
C ILE A 390 -9.94 -11.53 -28.55
N ALA A 391 -10.57 -10.37 -28.35
CA ALA A 391 -12.03 -10.24 -28.24
C ALA A 391 -12.77 -10.76 -29.48
N ALA A 392 -12.33 -10.38 -30.69
CA ALA A 392 -12.84 -10.89 -31.95
C ALA A 392 -12.64 -12.40 -32.08
N ALA A 393 -11.42 -12.90 -31.82
CA ALA A 393 -11.07 -14.30 -31.99
C ALA A 393 -11.75 -15.24 -30.99
N GLN A 394 -12.20 -14.75 -29.83
CA GLN A 394 -12.79 -15.55 -28.75
C GLN A 394 -14.26 -15.21 -28.44
N ASN A 395 -14.89 -14.36 -29.27
CA ASN A 395 -16.27 -13.87 -29.08
C ASN A 395 -16.49 -13.22 -27.69
N LEU A 396 -15.64 -12.28 -27.28
CA LEU A 396 -15.72 -11.61 -25.97
C LEU A 396 -16.19 -10.15 -26.10
N ALA A 397 -17.34 -9.80 -25.55
CA ALA A 397 -17.75 -8.41 -25.42
C ALA A 397 -17.04 -7.80 -24.21
N THR A 398 -16.14 -6.84 -24.47
CA THR A 398 -15.18 -6.38 -23.46
C THR A 398 -15.41 -4.92 -23.15
N PHE A 399 -15.65 -4.57 -21.89
CA PHE A 399 -15.74 -3.19 -21.42
C PHE A 399 -14.57 -2.84 -20.50
N ALA A 400 -14.08 -1.61 -20.58
CA ALA A 400 -13.10 -1.07 -19.66
C ALA A 400 -13.59 0.22 -19.03
N LEU A 401 -13.25 0.41 -17.76
CA LEU A 401 -13.34 1.66 -17.02
C LEU A 401 -11.94 2.15 -16.66
N ASP A 402 -11.85 3.41 -16.26
CA ASP A 402 -10.66 3.95 -15.63
C ASP A 402 -10.54 3.45 -14.19
N TRP A 403 -9.38 2.90 -13.82
CA TRP A 403 -8.99 2.61 -12.45
C TRP A 403 -8.68 3.90 -11.69
N LYS A 404 -9.74 4.64 -11.30
CA LYS A 404 -9.63 5.90 -10.57
C LYS A 404 -8.73 5.76 -9.34
N GLY A 405 -7.94 6.79 -9.06
CA GLY A 405 -6.78 6.77 -8.17
C GLY A 405 -5.46 6.55 -8.92
N PHE A 406 -5.44 5.69 -9.95
CA PHE A 406 -4.29 5.45 -10.82
C PHE A 406 -4.68 5.39 -12.31
N ALA A 407 -5.61 6.25 -12.74
CA ALA A 407 -5.93 6.45 -14.15
C ALA A 407 -5.13 7.63 -14.75
N ALA A 408 -5.26 7.85 -16.06
CA ALA A 408 -4.56 8.91 -16.77
C ALA A 408 -4.94 10.33 -16.27
N ASP A 409 -6.16 10.51 -15.75
CA ASP A 409 -6.59 11.75 -15.08
C ASP A 409 -6.02 11.91 -13.66
N ASP A 410 -5.50 10.85 -13.05
CA ASP A 410 -4.88 10.88 -11.73
C ASP A 410 -3.37 11.20 -11.77
N VAL A 411 -2.74 11.24 -12.95
CA VAL A 411 -1.30 11.55 -13.12
C VAL A 411 -0.89 12.84 -12.41
N GLY A 412 -1.72 13.89 -12.49
CA GLY A 412 -1.43 15.17 -11.84
C GLY A 412 -1.42 15.07 -10.31
N THR A 413 -2.36 14.32 -9.73
CA THR A 413 -2.44 14.06 -8.28
C THR A 413 -1.30 13.14 -7.82
N VAL A 414 -1.00 12.08 -8.57
CA VAL A 414 0.11 11.15 -8.24
C VAL A 414 1.46 11.87 -8.27
N VAL A 415 1.74 12.66 -9.31
CA VAL A 415 2.96 13.47 -9.37
C VAL A 415 2.97 14.51 -8.25
N GLY A 416 1.86 15.22 -8.03
CA GLY A 416 1.72 16.21 -6.96
C GLY A 416 2.01 15.63 -5.58
N ALA A 417 1.51 14.44 -5.26
CA ALA A 417 1.76 13.79 -3.98
C ALA A 417 3.21 13.30 -3.82
N LEU A 418 3.85 12.85 -4.90
CA LEU A 418 5.24 12.36 -4.87
C LEU A 418 6.27 13.48 -4.88
N THR A 419 5.98 14.65 -5.46
CA THR A 419 6.91 15.79 -5.53
C THR A 419 6.55 16.96 -4.63
N GLY A 420 5.34 16.99 -4.08
CA GLY A 420 4.81 18.08 -3.25
C GLY A 420 5.20 18.02 -1.78
N GLY A 421 5.94 16.98 -1.38
CA GLY A 421 6.69 16.93 -0.13
C GLY A 421 6.00 16.30 1.08
N ASP A 422 4.66 16.32 1.11
CA ASP A 422 3.88 15.61 2.11
C ASP A 422 3.31 14.30 1.54
N LEU A 423 3.92 13.17 1.89
CA LEU A 423 3.46 11.83 1.52
C LEU A 423 2.06 11.52 2.05
N ALA A 424 1.55 12.21 3.08
CA ALA A 424 0.17 12.04 3.52
C ALA A 424 -0.83 12.39 2.41
N THR A 425 -0.48 13.33 1.52
CA THR A 425 -1.31 13.68 0.36
C THR A 425 -1.47 12.53 -0.63
N PHE A 426 -0.59 11.52 -0.59
CA PHE A 426 -0.74 10.30 -1.39
C PHE A 426 -2.01 9.53 -1.04
N ARG A 427 -2.62 9.73 0.15
CA ARG A 427 -3.90 9.09 0.54
C ARG A 427 -5.02 9.24 -0.50
N ALA A 428 -5.03 10.34 -1.25
CA ALA A 428 -6.00 10.60 -2.33
C ALA A 428 -5.96 9.56 -3.46
N VAL A 429 -4.87 8.79 -3.58
CA VAL A 429 -4.70 7.72 -4.57
C VAL A 429 -5.42 6.43 -4.14
N PRO A 430 -5.05 5.74 -3.05
CA PRO A 430 -5.73 4.51 -2.62
C PRO A 430 -7.18 4.74 -2.15
N GLU A 431 -7.51 5.92 -1.62
CA GLU A 431 -8.91 6.27 -1.33
C GLU A 431 -9.75 6.27 -2.61
N ARG A 432 -9.30 6.97 -3.65
CA ARG A 432 -10.00 7.04 -4.94
C ARG A 432 -10.06 5.70 -5.68
N MET A 433 -9.16 4.76 -5.37
CA MET A 433 -9.25 3.38 -5.87
C MET A 433 -10.50 2.64 -5.37
N HIS A 434 -11.06 3.01 -4.20
CA HIS A 434 -12.31 2.43 -3.73
C HIS A 434 -13.49 2.75 -4.67
N GLN A 435 -13.59 4.01 -5.13
CA GLN A 435 -14.55 4.39 -6.17
C GLN A 435 -14.26 3.65 -7.48
N GLY A 436 -12.99 3.45 -7.84
CA GLY A 436 -12.58 2.64 -9.00
C GLY A 436 -13.14 1.21 -8.94
N PHE A 437 -12.96 0.50 -7.82
CA PHE A 437 -13.53 -0.84 -7.61
C PHE A 437 -15.05 -0.84 -7.68
N LEU A 438 -15.71 0.10 -6.99
CA LEU A 438 -17.16 0.21 -7.00
C LEU A 438 -17.72 0.41 -8.42
N ASN A 439 -17.08 1.28 -9.22
CA ASN A 439 -17.46 1.53 -10.60
C ASN A 439 -17.40 0.24 -11.45
N PHE A 440 -16.36 -0.59 -11.31
CA PHE A 440 -16.27 -1.87 -12.02
C PHE A 440 -17.35 -2.87 -11.59
N LEU A 441 -17.67 -2.96 -10.29
CA LEU A 441 -18.72 -3.84 -9.76
C LEU A 441 -20.11 -3.43 -10.29
N LEU A 442 -20.44 -2.14 -10.20
CA LEU A 442 -21.73 -1.60 -10.66
C LEU A 442 -21.87 -1.63 -12.19
N ALA A 443 -20.81 -1.36 -12.95
CA ALA A 443 -20.86 -1.47 -14.41
C ALA A 443 -21.06 -2.92 -14.86
N MET A 444 -20.36 -3.89 -14.25
CA MET A 444 -20.59 -5.32 -14.51
C MET A 444 -22.03 -5.70 -14.19
N ARG A 445 -22.56 -5.29 -13.02
CA ARG A 445 -23.96 -5.55 -12.62
C ARG A 445 -24.96 -4.97 -13.63
N THR A 446 -24.80 -3.69 -13.97
CA THR A 446 -25.68 -2.94 -14.87
C THR A 446 -25.68 -3.54 -16.28
N LEU A 447 -24.50 -3.80 -16.87
CA LEU A 447 -24.40 -4.39 -18.20
C LEU A 447 -24.95 -5.82 -18.26
N SER A 448 -24.78 -6.60 -17.19
CA SER A 448 -25.30 -7.98 -17.12
C SER A 448 -26.83 -7.99 -17.09
N VAL A 449 -27.44 -7.17 -16.22
CA VAL A 449 -28.90 -7.04 -16.14
C VAL A 449 -29.46 -6.43 -17.43
N ALA A 450 -28.77 -5.45 -18.01
CA ALA A 450 -29.17 -4.83 -19.27
C ALA A 450 -29.15 -5.80 -20.46
N ALA A 451 -28.18 -6.71 -20.53
CA ALA A 451 -28.12 -7.74 -21.56
C ALA A 451 -29.34 -8.70 -21.46
N ASP A 452 -29.61 -9.20 -20.26
CA ASP A 452 -30.67 -10.18 -20.01
C ASP A 452 -32.09 -9.54 -19.93
N GLY A 453 -32.18 -8.22 -19.76
CA GLY A 453 -33.42 -7.45 -19.56
C GLY A 453 -34.33 -7.27 -20.79
N GLY A 454 -33.99 -7.90 -21.92
CA GLY A 454 -34.81 -7.86 -23.15
C GLY A 454 -34.51 -6.66 -24.08
N PRO A 455 -35.20 -6.55 -25.23
CA PRO A 455 -34.77 -5.70 -26.34
C PRO A 455 -34.91 -4.19 -26.11
N SER A 456 -35.61 -3.75 -25.07
CA SER A 456 -35.86 -2.34 -24.74
C SER A 456 -34.93 -1.78 -23.67
N THR A 457 -33.86 -2.49 -23.30
CA THR A 457 -32.80 -1.88 -22.48
C THR A 457 -31.95 -0.96 -23.37
N PRO A 458 -31.45 0.19 -22.88
CA PRO A 458 -30.61 1.09 -23.68
C PRO A 458 -29.39 0.41 -24.31
N LEU A 459 -28.89 -0.66 -23.68
CA LEU A 459 -27.80 -1.49 -24.20
C LEU A 459 -28.27 -2.31 -25.40
N ASN A 460 -29.36 -3.07 -25.27
CA ASN A 460 -29.88 -3.91 -26.35
C ASN A 460 -30.44 -3.08 -27.51
N GLU A 461 -30.98 -1.88 -27.26
CA GLU A 461 -31.34 -0.94 -28.33
C GLU A 461 -30.11 -0.48 -29.13
N ALA A 462 -29.01 -0.12 -28.46
CA ALA A 462 -27.75 0.24 -29.12
C ALA A 462 -27.12 -0.93 -29.88
N LEU A 463 -27.12 -2.14 -29.30
CA LEU A 463 -26.60 -3.34 -29.96
C LEU A 463 -27.38 -3.70 -31.24
N ASN A 464 -28.71 -3.53 -31.21
CA ASN A 464 -29.55 -3.73 -32.38
C ASN A 464 -29.34 -2.66 -33.46
N ARG A 465 -29.21 -1.39 -33.06
CA ARG A 465 -29.07 -0.24 -33.97
C ARG A 465 -27.67 -0.15 -34.60
N ASP A 466 -26.63 -0.28 -33.78
CA ASP A 466 -25.27 0.11 -34.13
C ASP A 466 -24.30 -1.08 -34.26
N CYS A 467 -24.62 -2.22 -33.65
CA CYS A 467 -23.75 -3.41 -33.59
C CYS A 467 -24.26 -4.59 -34.42
N GLY A 468 -25.23 -4.35 -35.30
CA GLY A 468 -25.78 -5.34 -36.24
C GLY A 468 -26.64 -6.44 -35.60
N GLY A 469 -27.28 -6.16 -34.46
CA GLY A 469 -28.09 -7.17 -33.74
C GLY A 469 -27.26 -8.10 -32.86
N ALA A 470 -26.08 -7.65 -32.41
CA ALA A 470 -25.25 -8.39 -31.47
C ALA A 470 -26.00 -8.68 -30.16
N VAL A 471 -25.84 -9.88 -29.62
CA VAL A 471 -26.43 -10.32 -28.35
C VAL A 471 -25.32 -10.54 -27.34
N LEU A 472 -25.52 -10.05 -26.11
CA LEU A 472 -24.63 -10.30 -24.98
C LEU A 472 -25.30 -11.27 -23.99
N ASP A 473 -24.48 -11.98 -23.22
CA ASP A 473 -24.92 -12.95 -22.21
C ASP A 473 -24.53 -12.44 -20.82
N GLY A 474 -25.50 -11.91 -20.06
CA GLY A 474 -25.29 -11.35 -18.73
C GLY A 474 -24.94 -12.40 -17.67
N SER A 475 -25.18 -13.69 -17.95
CA SER A 475 -24.86 -14.78 -17.02
C SER A 475 -23.36 -15.11 -17.01
N ARG A 476 -22.66 -14.96 -18.15
CA ARG A 476 -21.23 -15.26 -18.30
C ARG A 476 -20.39 -13.99 -18.18
N ARG A 477 -19.75 -13.84 -17.02
CA ARG A 477 -18.99 -12.64 -16.62
C ARG A 477 -17.55 -13.02 -16.28
N TYR A 478 -16.59 -12.28 -16.82
CA TYR A 478 -15.16 -12.50 -16.62
C TYR A 478 -14.40 -11.19 -16.36
N TYR A 479 -13.14 -11.34 -15.93
CA TYR A 479 -12.20 -10.23 -15.78
C TYR A 479 -10.89 -10.53 -16.53
N PHE A 480 -10.29 -9.50 -17.13
CA PHE A 480 -8.92 -9.54 -17.65
C PHE A 480 -8.18 -8.24 -17.32
N GLY A 481 -6.91 -8.33 -16.97
CA GLY A 481 -6.08 -7.14 -16.74
C GLY A 481 -4.60 -7.48 -16.72
N GLY A 482 -3.78 -6.54 -17.20
CA GLY A 482 -2.32 -6.65 -17.18
C GLY A 482 -1.68 -5.54 -16.36
N SER A 483 -0.50 -5.79 -15.79
CA SER A 483 0.20 -4.82 -14.91
C SER A 483 -0.73 -4.38 -13.76
N GLN A 484 -0.95 -3.08 -13.55
CA GLN A 484 -1.92 -2.53 -12.59
C GLN A 484 -3.29 -3.20 -12.69
N GLY A 485 -3.84 -3.38 -13.90
CA GLY A 485 -5.11 -4.07 -14.08
C GLY A 485 -5.09 -5.53 -13.59
N GLY A 486 -3.94 -6.21 -13.65
CA GLY A 486 -3.79 -7.55 -13.07
C GLY A 486 -3.79 -7.50 -11.54
N ILE A 487 -3.07 -6.54 -10.96
CA ILE A 487 -2.96 -6.33 -9.50
C ILE A 487 -4.33 -5.97 -8.90
N LEU A 488 -4.99 -4.96 -9.45
CA LEU A 488 -6.31 -4.52 -8.98
C LEU A 488 -7.40 -5.53 -9.33
N GLY A 489 -7.25 -6.28 -10.42
CA GLY A 489 -8.16 -7.36 -10.80
C GLY A 489 -8.31 -8.44 -9.73
N ALA A 490 -7.22 -8.80 -9.04
CA ALA A 490 -7.27 -9.75 -7.93
C ALA A 490 -8.13 -9.23 -6.77
N SER A 491 -7.98 -7.94 -6.41
CA SER A 491 -8.81 -7.29 -5.39
C SER A 491 -10.27 -7.17 -5.83
N LEU A 492 -10.54 -6.80 -7.08
CA LEU A 492 -11.91 -6.73 -7.63
C LEU A 492 -12.60 -8.10 -7.53
N MET A 493 -11.93 -9.18 -7.91
CA MET A 493 -12.49 -10.53 -7.85
C MET A 493 -12.66 -11.06 -6.42
N ALA A 494 -12.00 -10.47 -5.42
CA ALA A 494 -12.26 -10.76 -4.00
C ALA A 494 -13.48 -10.00 -3.44
N LEU A 495 -14.00 -9.00 -4.18
CA LEU A 495 -15.18 -8.21 -3.80
C LEU A 495 -16.50 -8.69 -4.43
N THR A 496 -16.46 -9.51 -5.49
CA THR A 496 -17.63 -9.96 -6.27
C THR A 496 -18.45 -11.08 -5.64
#